data_AF-A0A7K4VNX3-F1
#
_entry.id   AF-A0A7K4VNX3-F1
#
_cell.length_a   1.000
_cell.length_b   1.000
_cell.length_c   1.000
_cell.angle_alpha   90.00
_cell.angle_beta   90.00
_cell.angle_gamma   90.00
#
_symmetry.space_group_name_H-M   'P 1'
#
loop_
_entity.id
_entity.type
_entity.pdbx_description
1 polymer ?
#
loop_
_entity_poly.entity_id
_entity_poly.type
_entity_poly.pdbx_seq_one_letter_code
_entity_poly.pdbx_strand_id
1 'polypeptide(L)'
;GWCPLSPTGAQTTQLLVDPPWMPAVLWDRVTLTCQGSGIAGATTWYKDRQHWGQEVCDCITVTVSGTYTSDRPSSGCSPPMNISDDQMVLQVPAWALLEGEMLTLRGRY
;
A
#
# COMPACT_ATOMS: atom_id res chain seq x y z
N GLY A 1 0.97 6.33 19.94
CA GLY A 1 1.60 7.14 18.89
C GLY A 1 1.44 6.41 17.59
N TRP A 2 1.12 7.11 16.51
CA TRP A 2 1.00 6.53 15.16
C TRP A 2 2.30 6.79 14.39
N CYS A 3 2.58 5.93 13.41
CA CYS A 3 3.75 5.94 12.52
C CYS A 3 4.26 7.35 12.13
N PRO A 4 5.42 7.80 12.64
CA PRO A 4 6.05 9.02 12.14
C PRO A 4 6.65 8.77 10.75
N LEU A 5 6.50 9.73 9.84
CA LEU A 5 7.15 9.67 8.53
C LEU A 5 8.66 9.54 8.70
N SER A 6 9.28 8.58 7.99
CA SER A 6 10.73 8.40 8.03
C SER A 6 11.46 9.66 7.54
N PRO A 7 12.59 10.04 8.17
CA PRO A 7 13.40 11.14 7.71
C PRO A 7 13.91 10.88 6.29
N THR A 8 13.97 11.95 5.49
CA THR A 8 14.37 11.94 4.08
C THR A 8 15.80 11.36 3.95
N GLY A 9 15.94 10.16 3.37
CA GLY A 9 17.23 9.51 3.11
C GLY A 9 17.43 8.11 3.69
N ALA A 10 16.53 7.60 4.53
CA ALA A 10 16.52 6.19 4.93
C ALA A 10 15.82 5.33 3.85
N GLN A 11 16.26 4.08 3.63
CA GLN A 11 15.51 3.12 2.82
C GLN A 11 14.14 2.90 3.46
N THR A 12 13.11 3.53 2.88
CA THR A 12 11.75 3.47 3.42
C THR A 12 11.06 2.19 3.00
N THR A 13 10.24 1.67 3.91
CA THR A 13 9.32 0.58 3.59
C THR A 13 8.41 1.01 2.44
N GLN A 14 8.13 0.12 1.50
CA GLN A 14 7.23 0.34 0.38
C GLN A 14 6.00 -0.57 0.50
N LEU A 15 4.86 -0.08 0.05
CA LEU A 15 3.65 -0.89 -0.11
C LEU A 15 3.45 -1.21 -1.59
N LEU A 16 3.48 -2.50 -1.91
CA LEU A 16 3.04 -3.00 -3.20
C LEU A 16 1.57 -3.39 -3.13
N VAL A 17 0.86 -3.18 -4.23
CA VAL A 17 -0.55 -3.54 -4.37
C VAL A 17 -0.71 -4.58 -5.48
N ASP A 18 -1.51 -5.61 -5.18
CA ASP A 18 -1.98 -6.58 -6.17
C ASP A 18 -3.52 -6.63 -6.12
N PRO A 19 -4.22 -6.46 -7.25
CA PRO A 19 -3.68 -6.20 -8.58
C PRO A 19 -3.02 -4.80 -8.68
N PRO A 20 -2.05 -4.60 -9.59
CA PRO A 20 -1.19 -3.41 -9.60
C PRO A 20 -1.85 -2.19 -10.27
N TRP A 21 -3.04 -1.82 -9.78
CA TRP A 21 -3.84 -0.70 -10.28
C TRP A 21 -4.03 0.35 -9.20
N MET A 22 -3.93 1.62 -9.59
CA MET A 22 -4.11 2.80 -8.74
C MET A 22 -5.21 3.72 -9.28
N PRO A 23 -6.12 4.25 -8.46
CA PRO A 23 -6.29 3.91 -7.05
C PRO A 23 -6.75 2.46 -6.90
N ALA A 24 -6.32 1.80 -5.83
CA ALA A 24 -6.80 0.47 -5.50
C ALA A 24 -8.25 0.56 -4.99
N VAL A 25 -9.08 -0.41 -5.38
CA VAL A 25 -10.52 -0.42 -5.07
C VAL A 25 -10.98 -1.74 -4.49
N LEU A 26 -11.94 -1.67 -3.57
CA LEU A 26 -12.42 -2.81 -2.79
C LEU A 26 -13.15 -3.89 -3.60
N TRP A 27 -13.62 -3.56 -4.80
CA TRP A 27 -14.31 -4.52 -5.66
C TRP A 27 -13.40 -5.62 -6.19
N ASP A 28 -12.10 -5.35 -6.23
CA ASP A 28 -11.08 -6.35 -6.50
C ASP A 28 -10.58 -6.92 -5.16
N ARG A 29 -10.14 -8.18 -5.17
CA ARG A 29 -9.42 -8.73 -4.03
C ARG A 29 -8.05 -8.07 -3.95
N VAL A 30 -7.94 -7.00 -3.17
CA VAL A 30 -6.70 -6.24 -3.01
C VAL A 30 -5.81 -6.89 -1.96
N THR A 31 -4.56 -7.16 -2.33
CA THR A 31 -3.51 -7.59 -1.42
C THR A 31 -2.45 -6.50 -1.33
N LEU A 32 -2.17 -6.05 -0.11
CA LEU A 32 -1.06 -5.15 0.18
C LEU A 32 0.13 -5.96 0.66
N THR A 33 1.29 -5.73 0.07
CA THR A 33 2.54 -6.34 0.50
C THR A 33 3.50 -5.26 0.94
N CYS A 34 3.93 -5.34 2.18
CA CYS A 34 4.97 -4.53 2.75
C CYS A 34 6.33 -5.02 2.22
N GLN A 35 7.17 -4.14 1.67
CA GLN A 35 8.56 -4.42 1.27
C GLN A 35 9.54 -3.49 1.95
N GLY A 36 10.69 -3.99 2.39
CA GLY A 36 11.64 -3.25 3.19
C GLY A 36 12.74 -4.16 3.70
N SER A 37 13.83 -3.56 4.17
CA SER A 37 14.87 -4.31 4.87
C SER A 37 14.34 -4.80 6.22
N GLY A 38 14.82 -5.95 6.70
CA GLY A 38 14.51 -6.46 8.04
C GLY A 38 14.22 -7.95 8.11
N ILE A 39 13.69 -8.35 9.27
CA ILE A 39 13.21 -9.71 9.51
C ILE A 39 11.86 -9.88 8.81
N ALA A 40 11.74 -10.92 7.98
CA ALA A 40 10.47 -11.27 7.34
C ALA A 40 9.38 -11.52 8.40
N GLY A 41 8.18 -11.05 8.13
CA GLY A 41 7.04 -11.11 9.05
C GLY A 41 7.05 -10.03 10.14
N ALA A 42 8.15 -9.34 10.43
CA ALA A 42 8.18 -8.26 11.42
C ALA A 42 7.58 -6.95 10.87
N THR A 43 6.33 -7.02 10.39
CA THR A 43 5.57 -5.90 9.86
C THR A 43 4.40 -5.58 10.78
N THR A 44 4.28 -4.32 11.16
CA THR A 44 3.13 -3.78 11.88
C THR A 44 2.26 -3.00 10.91
N TRP A 45 0.96 -3.32 10.86
CA TRP A 45 0.02 -2.66 9.96
C TRP A 45 -0.85 -1.63 10.69
N TYR A 46 -1.13 -0.54 10.00
CA TYR A 46 -1.99 0.53 10.46
C TYR A 46 -3.03 0.86 9.39
N LYS A 47 -4.26 1.10 9.84
CA LYS A 47 -5.35 1.63 9.02
C LYS A 47 -5.84 2.90 9.65
N ASP A 48 -5.97 3.96 8.85
CA ASP A 48 -6.44 5.28 9.28
C ASP A 48 -5.68 5.78 10.53
N ARG A 49 -4.36 5.52 10.54
CA ARG A 49 -3.42 5.83 11.63
C ARG A 49 -3.66 5.07 12.94
N GLN A 50 -4.54 4.08 12.94
CA GLN A 50 -4.77 3.19 14.06
C GLN A 50 -4.11 1.84 13.80
N HIS A 51 -3.55 1.24 14.86
CA HIS A 51 -3.01 -0.11 14.79
C HIS A 51 -4.09 -1.10 14.36
N TRP A 52 -3.83 -1.86 13.29
CA TRP A 52 -4.82 -2.76 12.67
C TRP A 52 -4.72 -4.20 13.18
N GLY A 53 -3.76 -4.51 14.06
CA GLY A 53 -3.68 -5.80 14.75
C GLY A 53 -3.18 -6.97 13.90
N GLN A 54 -2.83 -6.74 12.64
CA GLN A 54 -2.09 -7.69 11.81
C GLN A 54 -0.60 -7.47 12.12
N GLU A 55 -0.06 -8.31 12.99
CA GLU A 55 1.38 -8.42 13.24
C GLU A 55 1.81 -9.80 12.74
N VAL A 56 3.04 -9.93 12.23
CA VAL A 56 3.66 -11.19 11.77
C VAL A 56 3.48 -11.53 10.26
N CYS A 57 2.67 -10.78 9.49
CA CYS A 57 2.52 -10.99 8.05
C CYS A 57 3.01 -9.80 7.22
N ASP A 58 3.87 -10.09 6.23
CA ASP A 58 4.37 -9.11 5.27
C ASP A 58 3.32 -8.72 4.21
N CYS A 59 2.22 -9.48 4.12
CA CYS A 59 1.11 -9.18 3.24
C CYS A 59 -0.23 -9.31 3.96
N ILE A 60 -1.20 -8.48 3.57
CA ILE A 60 -2.57 -8.50 4.05
C ILE A 60 -3.54 -8.44 2.88
N THR A 61 -4.66 -9.15 2.97
CA THR A 61 -5.81 -8.91 2.08
C THR A 61 -6.67 -7.81 2.69
N VAL A 62 -6.97 -6.79 1.90
CA VAL A 62 -7.79 -5.65 2.33
C VAL A 62 -9.25 -5.94 2.04
N THR A 63 -10.11 -5.75 3.04
CA THR A 63 -11.56 -5.94 2.95
C THR A 63 -12.36 -4.71 3.36
N VAL A 64 -11.68 -3.62 3.73
CA VAL A 64 -12.30 -2.35 4.12
C VAL A 64 -11.56 -1.19 3.46
N SER A 65 -12.29 -0.17 2.99
CA SER A 65 -11.68 1.04 2.46
C SER A 65 -11.00 1.87 3.55
N GLY A 66 -10.06 2.72 3.15
CA GLY A 66 -9.31 3.59 4.05
C GLY A 66 -7.85 3.72 3.66
N THR A 67 -7.08 4.38 4.53
CA THR A 67 -5.65 4.61 4.32
C THR A 67 -4.82 3.61 5.10
N TYR A 68 -4.00 2.84 4.39
CA TYR A 68 -3.14 1.82 4.95
C TYR A 68 -1.69 2.28 4.96
N THR A 69 -0.98 1.96 6.05
CA THR A 69 0.48 2.12 6.17
C THR A 69 1.05 0.89 6.86
N SER A 70 2.28 0.55 6.53
CA SER A 70 3.04 -0.51 7.19
C SER A 70 4.30 0.06 7.83
N ASP A 71 4.72 -0.51 8.95
CA ASP A 71 5.98 -0.19 9.60
C ASP A 71 6.84 -1.44 9.71
N ARG A 72 8.13 -1.29 9.44
CA ARG A 72 9.14 -2.29 9.72
C ARG A 72 10.22 -1.70 10.63
N PRO A 73 10.70 -2.44 11.65
CA PRO A 73 11.70 -1.92 12.58
C PRO A 73 12.97 -1.34 11.94
N SER A 74 13.40 -1.90 10.80
CA SER A 74 14.65 -1.55 10.11
C SER A 74 14.51 -0.56 8.96
N SER A 75 13.33 -0.41 8.38
CA SER A 75 13.06 0.49 7.23
C SER A 75 12.02 1.57 7.53
N GLY A 76 11.44 1.55 8.73
CA GLY A 76 10.46 2.50 9.21
C GLY A 76 9.12 2.40 8.47
N CYS A 77 8.40 3.52 8.47
CA CYS A 77 7.03 3.58 7.97
C CYS A 77 6.98 3.75 6.45
N SER A 78 6.02 3.08 5.82
CA SER A 78 5.73 3.24 4.41
C SER A 78 4.97 4.54 4.13
N PRO A 79 5.03 5.05 2.88
CA PRO A 79 4.04 6.01 2.40
C PRO A 79 2.61 5.46 2.57
N PRO A 80 1.62 6.33 2.80
CA PRO A 80 0.22 5.92 2.90
C PRO A 80 -0.33 5.45 1.56
N MET A 81 -1.10 4.37 1.58
CA MET A 81 -1.82 3.84 0.43
C MET A 81 -3.32 3.92 0.68
N ASN A 82 -4.04 4.59 -0.21
CA ASN A 82 -5.49 4.73 -0.09
C ASN A 82 -6.22 3.61 -0.87
N ILE A 83 -7.17 2.97 -0.21
CA ILE A 83 -8.07 1.97 -0.79
C ILE A 83 -9.46 2.58 -0.85
N SER A 84 -9.98 2.75 -2.07
CA SER A 84 -11.29 3.37 -2.32
C SER A 84 -12.42 2.32 -2.41
N ASP A 85 -13.65 2.77 -2.14
CA ASP A 85 -14.90 2.05 -2.39
C ASP A 85 -15.87 2.92 -3.21
N ASP A 86 -15.32 3.85 -4.00
CA ASP A 86 -16.10 4.77 -4.83
C ASP A 86 -16.81 4.04 -5.98
N GLN A 87 -18.03 4.45 -6.30
CA GLN A 87 -18.88 3.87 -7.34
C GLN A 87 -18.33 3.93 -8.77
N MET A 88 -17.30 4.72 -9.03
CA MET A 88 -16.64 4.74 -10.33
C MET A 88 -15.21 5.23 -10.16
N VAL A 89 -14.26 4.50 -10.75
CA VAL A 89 -12.85 4.89 -10.74
C VAL A 89 -12.20 4.71 -12.10
N LEU A 90 -11.27 5.61 -12.41
CA LEU A 90 -10.33 5.43 -13.50
C LEU A 90 -8.99 4.98 -12.89
N GLN A 91 -8.59 3.76 -13.21
CA GLN A 91 -7.35 3.18 -12.73
C GLN A 91 -6.22 3.30 -13.76
N VAL A 92 -5.00 3.49 -13.25
CA VAL A 92 -3.73 3.48 -13.96
C VAL A 92 -2.81 2.42 -13.34
N PRO A 93 -1.72 2.01 -14.02
CA PRO A 93 -0.76 1.10 -13.44
C PRO A 93 -0.07 1.70 -12.20
N ALA A 94 0.24 0.87 -11.21
CA ALA A 94 0.87 1.29 -9.95
C ALA A 94 2.37 1.60 -10.05
N TRP A 95 2.99 1.37 -11.21
CA TRP A 95 4.41 1.63 -11.45
C TRP A 95 4.63 2.92 -12.24
N ALA A 96 5.82 3.50 -12.09
CA ALA A 96 6.22 4.64 -12.91
C ALA A 96 6.34 4.22 -14.37
N LEU A 97 5.80 5.05 -15.27
CA LEU A 97 5.95 4.88 -16.71
C LEU A 97 6.94 5.91 -17.24
N LEU A 98 7.69 5.52 -18.27
CA LEU A 98 8.61 6.38 -18.99
C LEU A 98 7.96 6.96 -20.25
N GLU A 99 8.56 8.04 -20.77
CA GLU A 99 8.12 8.62 -22.03
C GLU A 99 8.26 7.58 -23.17
N GLY A 100 7.21 7.44 -23.97
CA GLY A 100 7.13 6.46 -25.06
C GLY A 100 6.58 5.09 -24.65
N GLU A 101 6.37 4.83 -23.35
CA GLU A 101 5.70 3.61 -22.90
C GLU A 101 4.18 3.67 -23.10
N MET A 102 3.56 2.50 -23.32
CA MET A 102 2.12 2.39 -23.48
C MET A 102 1.41 2.47 -22.14
N LEU A 103 0.62 3.53 -21.94
CA LEU A 103 -0.28 3.68 -20.80
C LEU A 103 -1.60 2.94 -21.05
N THR A 104 -1.90 1.96 -20.19
CA THR A 104 -3.23 1.31 -20.17
C THR A 104 -4.10 1.92 -19.09
N LEU A 105 -5.26 2.44 -19.48
CA LEU A 105 -6.27 2.95 -18.56
C LEU A 105 -7.37 1.91 -18.37
N ARG A 106 -7.88 1.79 -17.14
CA ARG A 106 -8.96 0.85 -16.81
C ARG A 106 -10.10 1.60 -16.12
N GLY A 107 -11.23 1.70 -16.80
CA GLY A 107 -12.47 2.18 -16.18
C GLY A 107 -13.14 1.05 -15.39
N ARG A 108 -13.57 1.34 -14.16
CA ARG A 108 -14.37 0.44 -13.33
C ARG A 108 -15.61 1.19 -12.85
N TYR A 109 -16.75 0.51 -12.91
CA TYR A 109 -18.08 0.95 -12.51
C TYR A 109 -18.83 -0.22 -11.88
#